data_AF-A0A348VXH9-F1
#
_entry.id   AF-A0A348VXH9-F1
#
_cell.length_a   1.000
_cell.length_b   1.000
_cell.length_c   1.000
_cell.angle_alpha   90.00
_cell.angle_beta   90.00
_cell.angle_gamma   90.00
#
_symmetry.space_group_name_H-M   'P 1'
#
loop_
_entity.id
_entity.type
_entity.pdbx_description
1 polymer ?
#
loop_
_entity_poly.entity_id
_entity_poly.type
_entity_poly.pdbx_seq_one_letter_code
_entity_poly.pdbx_strand_id
1 'polypeptide(L)'
;MVIKMANPMVNMYISTLTPDSAIKLAKKYGVDLTYDEASKIVPFLKRNKNNLNKENKNRLLNEGRNLVKPQTYSKIVTLIDRFI
;
A
#
# COMPACT_ATOMS: atom_id res chain seq x y z
N MET A 1 -17.08 1.33 -20.38
CA MET A 1 -16.56 0.42 -19.34
C MET A 1 -15.09 0.73 -19.13
N VAL A 2 -14.71 1.29 -17.97
CA VAL A 2 -13.33 1.73 -17.74
C VAL A 2 -12.53 0.52 -17.24
N ILE A 3 -11.90 -0.22 -18.15
CA ILE A 3 -10.90 -1.22 -17.77
C ILE A 3 -9.60 -0.44 -17.48
N LYS A 4 -9.53 0.17 -16.29
CA LYS A 4 -8.24 0.61 -15.73
C LYS A 4 -7.48 -0.67 -15.41
N MET A 5 -6.55 -1.06 -16.30
CA MET A 5 -5.62 -2.16 -16.07
C MET A 5 -4.73 -1.80 -14.86
N ALA A 6 -5.24 -2.00 -13.64
CA ALA A 6 -4.39 -2.38 -12.54
C ALA A 6 -3.69 -3.65 -13.02
N ASN A 7 -2.38 -3.58 -13.29
CA ASN A 7 -1.57 -4.70 -13.78
C ASN A 7 -2.05 -5.99 -13.07
N PRO A 8 -2.54 -7.02 -13.80
CA PRO A 8 -3.15 -8.19 -13.17
C PRO A 8 -2.20 -8.86 -12.15
N MET A 9 -0.90 -8.75 -12.39
CA MET A 9 0.16 -9.16 -11.46
C MET A 9 0.15 -8.39 -10.12
N VAL A 10 -0.06 -7.07 -10.14
CA VAL A 10 -0.14 -6.25 -8.91
C VAL A 10 -1.39 -6.62 -8.10
N ASN A 11 -2.52 -6.84 -8.77
CA ASN A 11 -3.77 -7.17 -8.11
C ASN A 11 -3.71 -8.57 -7.45
N MET A 12 -3.07 -9.52 -8.13
CA MET A 12 -2.78 -10.85 -7.59
C MET A 12 -1.83 -10.77 -6.40
N TYR A 13 -0.74 -10.01 -6.53
CA TYR A 13 0.26 -9.82 -5.47
C TYR A 13 -0.32 -9.22 -4.19
N ILE A 14 -1.18 -8.21 -4.33
CA ILE A 14 -1.88 -7.60 -3.19
C ILE A 14 -2.87 -8.59 -2.56
N SER A 15 -3.53 -9.42 -3.37
CA SER A 15 -4.47 -10.44 -2.85
C SER A 15 -3.74 -11.50 -2.01
N THR A 16 -2.52 -11.88 -2.41
CA THR A 16 -1.66 -12.82 -1.68
C THR A 16 -0.79 -12.18 -0.60
N LEU A 17 -0.85 -10.84 -0.45
CA LEU A 17 -0.03 -10.12 0.51
C LEU A 17 -0.39 -10.53 1.94
N THR A 18 0.63 -10.89 2.73
CA THR A 18 0.53 -11.16 4.16
C THR A 18 1.23 -10.05 4.94
N PRO A 19 0.95 -9.87 6.25
CA PRO A 19 1.65 -8.88 7.07
C PRO A 19 3.17 -9.06 7.01
N ASP A 20 3.66 -10.30 7.11
CA ASP A 20 5.09 -10.61 7.01
C ASP A 20 5.71 -10.20 5.66
N SER A 21 5.04 -10.52 4.55
CA SER A 21 5.48 -10.12 3.21
C SER A 21 5.46 -8.60 3.04
N ALA A 22 4.44 -7.92 3.58
CA ALA A 22 4.35 -6.46 3.55
C ALA A 22 5.50 -5.80 4.33
N ILE A 23 5.86 -6.33 5.49
CA ILE A 23 7.01 -5.86 6.29
C ILE A 23 8.31 -6.07 5.52
N LYS A 24 8.53 -7.25 4.93
CA LYS A 24 9.72 -7.54 4.12
C LYS A 24 9.85 -6.60 2.92
N LEU A 25 8.74 -6.33 2.23
CA LEU A 25 8.71 -5.37 1.12
C LEU A 25 9.00 -3.95 1.59
N ALA A 26 8.30 -3.48 2.62
CA ALA A 26 8.52 -2.18 3.22
C ALA A 26 10.01 -2.00 3.58
N LYS A 27 10.62 -3.00 4.22
CA LYS A 27 12.03 -3.02 4.59
C LYS A 27 12.96 -2.95 3.38
N LYS A 28 12.65 -3.66 2.28
CA LYS A 28 13.40 -3.59 1.00
C LYS A 28 13.43 -2.17 0.43
N TYR A 29 12.39 -1.39 0.69
CA TYR A 29 12.28 0.00 0.27
C TYR A 29 12.66 1.02 1.37
N GLY A 30 13.23 0.58 2.49
CA GLY A 30 13.68 1.44 3.58
C GLY A 30 12.57 1.95 4.51
N VAL A 31 11.35 1.42 4.39
CA VAL A 31 10.24 1.65 5.31
C VAL A 31 10.31 0.62 6.43
N ASP A 32 10.36 1.09 7.67
CA ASP A 32 10.26 0.22 8.82
C ASP A 32 8.77 0.10 9.17
N LEU A 33 8.20 -1.08 8.89
CA LEU A 33 6.79 -1.37 9.10
C LEU A 33 6.67 -2.37 10.25
N THR A 34 5.94 -2.02 11.30
CA THR A 34 5.70 -2.98 12.40
C THR A 34 4.63 -4.01 12.01
N TYR A 35 4.57 -5.13 12.73
CA TYR A 35 3.56 -6.15 12.48
C TYR A 35 2.12 -5.65 12.73
N ASP A 36 1.92 -4.78 13.72
CA ASP A 36 0.62 -4.14 14.00
C ASP A 36 0.18 -3.24 12.83
N GLU A 37 1.10 -2.40 12.31
CA GLU A 37 0.86 -1.57 11.13
C GLU A 37 0.59 -2.43 9.89
N ALA A 38 1.38 -3.48 9.67
CA ALA A 38 1.21 -4.40 8.55
C ALA A 38 -0.15 -5.12 8.60
N SER A 39 -0.58 -5.54 9.79
CA SER A 39 -1.87 -6.20 10.00
C SER A 39 -3.05 -5.28 9.72
N LYS A 40 -2.86 -3.95 9.81
CA LYS A 40 -3.87 -2.94 9.43
C LYS A 40 -3.79 -2.54 7.95
N ILE A 41 -2.58 -2.41 7.40
CA ILE A 41 -2.35 -2.00 6.01
C ILE A 41 -2.75 -3.10 5.02
N VAL A 42 -2.42 -4.36 5.29
CA VAL A 42 -2.70 -5.48 4.38
C VAL A 42 -4.20 -5.58 4.03
N PRO A 43 -5.14 -5.63 5.00
CA PRO A 43 -6.57 -5.64 4.67
C PRO A 43 -7.03 -4.34 3.99
N PHE A 44 -6.46 -3.19 4.35
CA PHE A 44 -6.75 -1.91 3.69
C PHE A 44 -6.35 -1.92 2.21
N LEU A 45 -5.15 -2.41 1.88
CA LEU A 45 -4.67 -2.57 0.51
C LEU A 45 -5.52 -3.58 -0.27
N LYS A 46 -5.89 -4.72 0.35
CA LYS A 46 -6.75 -5.73 -0.28
C LYS A 46 -8.14 -5.19 -0.61
N ARG A 47 -8.73 -4.38 0.26
CA ARG A 47 -10.03 -3.74 0.05
C ARG A 47 -9.98 -2.70 -1.07
N ASN A 48 -8.86 -1.99 -1.17
CA ASN A 48 -8.66 -0.90 -2.12
C ASN A 48 -7.86 -1.29 -3.38
N LYS A 49 -7.58 -2.58 -3.60
CA LYS A 49 -6.69 -3.07 -4.66
C LYS A 49 -7.06 -2.60 -6.07
N ASN A 50 -8.37 -2.50 -6.36
CA ASN A 50 -8.89 -2.02 -7.64
C ASN A 50 -8.83 -0.49 -7.77
N ASN A 51 -8.61 0.22 -6.66
CA ASN A 51 -8.56 1.67 -6.57
C ASN A 51 -7.12 2.20 -6.44
N LEU A 52 -6.08 1.37 -6.46
CA LEU A 52 -4.68 1.81 -6.41
C LEU A 52 -4.24 2.39 -7.75
N ASN A 53 -4.70 3.61 -8.05
CA ASN A 53 -4.37 4.37 -9.26
C ASN A 53 -4.00 5.83 -8.92
N LYS A 54 -3.44 6.57 -9.89
CA LYS A 54 -3.01 7.97 -9.71
C LYS A 54 -4.12 8.86 -9.15
N GLU A 55 -5.35 8.70 -9.63
CA GLU A 55 -6.50 9.53 -9.23
C GLU A 55 -6.92 9.30 -7.78
N ASN A 56 -6.87 8.06 -7.30
CA ASN A 56 -7.28 7.70 -5.94
C ASN A 56 -6.10 7.69 -4.94
N LYS A 57 -4.86 7.87 -5.41
CA LYS A 57 -3.63 7.88 -4.59
C LYS A 57 -3.76 8.77 -3.36
N ASN A 58 -4.14 10.04 -3.55
CA ASN A 58 -4.27 10.99 -2.44
C ASN A 58 -5.35 10.58 -1.44
N ARG A 59 -6.47 10.02 -1.91
CA ARG A 59 -7.53 9.53 -1.04
C ARG A 59 -7.05 8.37 -0.18
N LEU A 60 -6.41 7.38 -0.80
CA LEU A 60 -5.90 6.19 -0.12
C LEU A 60 -4.76 6.52 0.86
N LEU A 61 -3.90 7.48 0.51
CA LEU A 61 -2.89 8.01 1.41
C LEU A 61 -3.54 8.66 2.64
N ASN A 62 -4.55 9.50 2.44
CA ASN A 62 -5.21 10.17 3.55
C ASN A 62 -5.96 9.18 4.47
N GLU A 63 -6.61 8.17 3.90
CA GLU A 63 -7.25 7.08 4.66
C GLU A 63 -6.21 6.22 5.41
N GLY A 64 -5.05 5.96 4.79
CA GLY A 64 -3.96 5.18 5.36
C GLY A 64 -3.12 5.91 6.41
N ARG A 65 -3.21 7.25 6.49
CA ARG A 65 -2.41 8.09 7.40
C ARG A 65 -2.59 7.71 8.87
N ASN A 66 -3.79 7.28 9.27
CA ASN A 66 -4.09 6.88 10.64
C ASN A 66 -3.76 5.42 10.95
N LEU A 67 -3.39 4.62 9.94
CA LEU A 67 -3.07 3.20 10.09
C LEU A 67 -1.59 2.97 10.45
N VAL A 68 -0.76 3.98 10.23
CA VAL A 68 0.69 3.92 10.42
C VAL A 68 1.20 5.12 11.19
N LYS A 69 2.39 4.97 11.76
CA LYS A 69 3.09 6.09 12.39
C LYS A 69 3.42 7.16 11.35
N PRO A 70 3.49 8.45 11.75
CA PRO A 70 3.80 9.55 10.83
C PRO A 70 5.13 9.37 10.07
N GLN A 71 6.13 8.79 10.72
CA GLN A 71 7.44 8.50 10.13
C GLN A 71 7.34 7.44 9.02
N THR A 72 6.59 6.37 9.28
CA THR A 72 6.29 5.31 8.32
C THR A 72 5.48 5.84 7.15
N TYR A 73 4.45 6.66 7.44
CA TYR A 73 3.61 7.31 6.44
C TYR A 73 4.42 8.14 5.45
N SER A 74 5.32 8.99 5.94
CA SER A 74 6.15 9.85 5.09
C SER A 74 6.96 9.02 4.09
N LYS A 75 7.57 7.93 4.53
CA LYS A 75 8.32 7.03 3.66
C LYS A 75 7.43 6.30 2.64
N ILE A 76 6.24 5.86 3.05
CA ILE A 76 5.26 5.23 2.15
C ILE A 76 4.81 6.22 1.06
N VAL A 77 4.52 7.47 1.42
CA VAL A 77 4.16 8.53 0.47
C VAL A 77 5.27 8.72 -0.56
N THR A 78 6.53 8.86 -0.10
CA THR A 78 7.69 9.01 -1.00
C THR A 78 7.86 7.82 -1.94
N LEU A 79 7.62 6.59 -1.48
CA LEU A 79 7.67 5.42 -2.35
C LEU A 79 6.56 5.41 -3.38
N ILE A 80 5.33 5.64 -2.95
CA ILE A 80 4.19 5.68 -3.87
C ILE A 80 4.41 6.78 -4.91
N ASP A 81 5.03 7.90 -4.56
CA ASP A 81 5.39 8.97 -5.50
C ASP A 81 6.41 8.56 -6.58
N ARG A 82 7.34 7.65 -6.25
CA ARG A 82 8.29 7.12 -7.24
C ARG A 82 7.68 6.08 -8.18
N PHE A 83 6.62 5.41 -7.76
CA PHE A 83 5.99 4.32 -8.52
C PHE A 83 4.71 4.73 -9.26
N ILE A 84 4.05 5.81 -8.85
CA ILE A 84 2.76 6.32 -9.35
C ILE A 84 2.90 7.83 -9.60
#